data_AF-A0A328ECX2-F1
#
_entry.id   AF-A0A328ECX2-F1
#
_cell.length_a   1.000
_cell.length_b   1.000
_cell.length_c   1.000
_cell.angle_alpha   90.00
_cell.angle_beta   90.00
_cell.angle_gamma   90.00
#
_symmetry.space_group_name_H-M   'P 1'
#
loop_
_entity.id
_entity.type
_entity.pdbx_description
1 polymer ?
#
loop_
_entity_poly.entity_id
_entity_poly.type
_entity_poly.pdbx_seq_one_letter_code
_entity_poly.pdbx_strand_id
1 'polypeptide(L)'
;MLEKGVEVSLTVDEPRRMLNTRLHSAGHLLDICIANVGWGNLLKPLKAYHFPDGPYVEYRGTVPQNELEIKKKELEAEAGNLISAGGKVLASICSYEEACKLCGGNIPDYIPKESTPRIVKFGEYPGCPCGGTHVSDVSEIISFKVSQIRTRKGTTKVFYNV
;
A
#
# COMPACT_ATOMS: atom_id res chain seq x y z
N MET A 1 -25.71 15.13 -25.70
CA MET A 1 -26.20 13.97 -24.94
C MET A 1 -25.61 12.73 -25.58
N LEU A 2 -25.25 11.72 -24.78
CA LEU A 2 -24.83 10.42 -25.32
C LEU A 2 -26.10 9.59 -25.60
N GLU A 3 -26.15 8.94 -26.76
CA GLU A 3 -27.26 8.08 -27.18
C GLU A 3 -26.85 6.60 -27.17
N LYS A 4 -27.80 5.71 -26.90
CA LYS A 4 -27.54 4.26 -26.86
C LYS A 4 -27.09 3.78 -28.25
N GLY A 5 -25.98 3.04 -28.30
CA GLY A 5 -25.45 2.47 -29.54
C GLY A 5 -24.47 3.36 -30.30
N VAL A 6 -24.23 4.59 -29.82
CA VAL A 6 -23.19 5.47 -30.37
C VAL A 6 -21.81 5.02 -29.88
N GLU A 7 -20.88 4.87 -30.82
CA GLU A 7 -19.47 4.64 -30.51
C GLU A 7 -18.86 5.87 -29.84
N VAL A 8 -18.05 5.64 -28.81
CA VAL A 8 -17.39 6.71 -28.06
C VAL A 8 -15.90 6.41 -27.95
N SER A 9 -15.11 7.48 -27.88
CA SER A 9 -13.70 7.40 -27.50
C SER A 9 -13.58 7.56 -25.99
N LEU A 10 -12.87 6.63 -25.36
CA LEU A 10 -12.58 6.66 -23.93
C LEU A 10 -11.10 6.98 -23.73
N THR A 11 -10.82 8.02 -22.95
CA THR A 11 -9.47 8.40 -22.57
C THR A 11 -9.38 8.51 -21.05
N VAL A 12 -8.26 8.07 -20.50
CA VAL A 12 -7.94 8.27 -19.07
C VAL A 12 -6.99 9.44 -18.95
N ASP A 13 -7.22 10.30 -17.96
CA ASP A 13 -6.23 11.29 -17.52
C ASP A 13 -5.00 10.56 -16.97
N GLU A 14 -3.97 10.46 -17.80
CA GLU A 14 -2.75 9.70 -17.52
C GLU A 14 -1.97 10.27 -16.32
N PRO A 15 -1.69 11.58 -16.22
CA PRO A 15 -1.05 12.15 -15.03
C PRO A 15 -1.77 11.82 -13.73
N ARG A 16 -3.10 11.95 -13.71
CA ARG A 16 -3.91 11.60 -12.53
C ARG A 16 -3.87 10.11 -12.24
N ARG A 17 -3.93 9.26 -13.28
CA ARG A 17 -3.82 7.80 -13.11
C ARG A 17 -2.46 7.44 -12.51
N MET A 18 -1.36 8.00 -13.01
CA MET A 18 -0.02 7.71 -12.52
C MET A 18 0.19 8.18 -11.08
N LEU A 19 -0.30 9.36 -10.72
CA LEU A 19 -0.24 9.84 -9.33
C LEU A 19 -0.98 8.89 -8.38
N ASN A 20 -2.22 8.51 -8.70
CA ASN A 20 -3.00 7.60 -7.85
C ASN A 20 -2.35 6.21 -7.73
N THR A 21 -1.77 5.71 -8.82
CA THR A 21 -1.02 4.45 -8.85
C THR A 21 0.19 4.50 -7.90
N ARG A 22 0.98 5.58 -7.95
CA ARG A 22 2.13 5.80 -7.05
C ARG A 22 1.69 5.92 -5.60
N LEU A 23 0.64 6.70 -5.33
CA LEU A 23 0.08 6.88 -3.99
C LEU A 23 -0.39 5.56 -3.38
N HIS A 24 -1.08 4.72 -4.15
CA HIS A 24 -1.55 3.42 -3.67
C HIS A 24 -0.37 2.48 -3.41
N SER A 25 0.59 2.38 -4.34
CA SER A 25 1.78 1.56 -4.15
C SER A 25 2.63 2.00 -2.96
N ALA A 26 2.75 3.30 -2.70
CA ALA A 26 3.43 3.82 -1.51
C ALA A 26 2.73 3.43 -0.20
N GLY A 27 1.41 3.23 -0.20
CA GLY A 27 0.69 2.68 0.94
C GLY A 27 1.14 1.26 1.30
N HIS A 28 1.30 0.40 0.31
CA HIS A 28 1.83 -0.96 0.51
C HIS A 28 3.32 -0.96 0.88
N LEU A 29 4.11 -0.08 0.26
CA LEU A 29 5.51 0.10 0.63
C LEU A 29 5.65 0.50 2.10
N LEU A 30 4.75 1.35 2.60
CA LEU A 30 4.73 1.75 3.99
C LEU A 30 4.47 0.57 4.93
N ASP A 31 3.55 -0.34 4.60
CA ASP A 31 3.32 -1.55 5.41
C ASP A 31 4.58 -2.41 5.55
N ILE A 32 5.35 -2.53 4.47
CA ILE A 32 6.65 -3.20 4.47
C ILE A 32 7.64 -2.46 5.38
N CYS A 33 7.74 -1.13 5.23
CA CYS A 33 8.64 -0.31 6.04
C CYS A 33 8.30 -0.42 7.53
N ILE A 34 7.01 -0.39 7.89
CA ILE A 34 6.53 -0.56 9.28
C ILE A 34 7.00 -1.89 9.88
N ALA A 35 6.98 -2.97 9.10
CA ALA A 35 7.53 -4.25 9.53
C ALA A 35 9.05 -4.18 9.73
N ASN A 36 9.78 -3.63 8.75
CA ASN A 36 11.25 -3.60 8.74
C ASN A 36 11.83 -2.70 9.84
N VAL A 37 11.16 -1.60 10.21
CA VAL A 37 11.58 -0.73 11.32
C VAL A 37 11.15 -1.26 12.70
N GLY A 38 10.70 -2.51 12.80
CA GLY A 38 10.37 -3.15 14.08
C GLY A 38 9.01 -2.76 14.66
N TRP A 39 8.13 -2.10 13.90
CA TRP A 39 6.77 -1.79 14.31
C TRP A 39 5.73 -2.84 13.85
N GLY A 40 6.13 -3.86 13.09
CA GLY A 40 5.21 -4.89 12.56
C GLY A 40 4.44 -5.72 13.60
N ASN A 41 4.93 -5.81 14.84
CA ASN A 41 4.22 -6.44 15.95
C ASN A 41 3.32 -5.46 16.72
N LEU A 42 3.62 -4.16 16.66
CA LEU A 42 2.88 -3.11 17.35
C LEU A 42 1.70 -2.60 16.51
N LEU A 43 1.88 -2.56 15.19
CA LEU A 43 0.97 -1.94 14.26
C LEU A 43 0.43 -2.98 13.28
N LYS A 44 -0.90 -3.11 13.22
CA LYS A 44 -1.60 -3.94 12.24
C LYS A 44 -2.46 -3.06 11.33
N PRO A 45 -2.34 -3.14 9.99
CA PRO A 45 -3.13 -2.32 9.08
C PRO A 45 -4.64 -2.49 9.32
N LEU A 46 -5.39 -1.40 9.24
CA LEU A 46 -6.86 -1.40 9.33
C LEU A 46 -7.50 -0.90 8.03
N LYS A 47 -7.18 0.35 7.67
CA LYS A 47 -7.71 1.01 6.48
C LYS A 47 -6.71 2.02 5.97
N ALA A 48 -6.84 2.38 4.71
CA ALA A 48 -5.98 3.36 4.09
C ALA A 48 -6.77 4.33 3.22
N TYR A 49 -6.15 5.46 2.93
CA TYR A 49 -6.65 6.49 2.05
C TYR A 49 -5.49 6.90 1.15
N HIS A 50 -5.60 6.63 -0.15
CA HIS A 50 -4.50 6.79 -1.11
C HIS A 50 -4.78 7.90 -2.15
N PHE A 51 -5.42 8.99 -1.71
CA PHE A 51 -5.75 10.13 -2.57
C PHE A 51 -4.84 11.33 -2.28
N PRO A 52 -4.67 12.25 -3.27
CA PRO A 52 -3.66 13.32 -3.18
C PRO A 52 -3.85 14.34 -2.05
N ASP A 53 -5.04 14.44 -1.47
CA ASP A 53 -5.42 15.44 -0.47
C ASP A 53 -4.98 15.10 0.96
N GLY A 54 -4.29 13.98 1.16
CA GLY A 54 -3.67 13.63 2.43
C GLY A 54 -3.64 12.12 2.62
N PRO A 55 -2.80 11.40 1.87
CA PRO A 55 -2.81 9.96 1.89
C PRO A 55 -2.25 9.44 3.21
N TYR A 56 -2.82 8.35 3.73
CA TYR A 56 -2.41 7.74 4.97
C TYR A 56 -2.73 6.24 5.02
N VAL A 57 -2.02 5.54 5.90
CA VAL A 57 -2.44 4.22 6.39
C VAL A 57 -2.75 4.33 7.89
N GLU A 58 -3.88 3.76 8.29
CA GLU A 58 -4.33 3.67 9.69
C GLU A 58 -4.07 2.26 10.20
N TYR A 59 -3.37 2.17 11.32
CA TYR A 59 -3.00 0.94 11.99
C TYR A 59 -3.69 0.83 13.35
N ARG A 60 -4.08 -0.39 13.71
CA ARG A 60 -4.39 -0.77 15.10
C ARG A 60 -3.08 -0.84 15.88
N GLY A 61 -3.03 -0.17 17.02
CA GLY A 61 -1.87 -0.11 17.89
C GLY A 61 -1.42 1.31 18.18
N THR A 62 -0.59 1.45 19.21
CA THR A 62 0.01 2.71 19.62
C THR A 62 1.52 2.58 19.67
N VAL A 63 2.22 3.63 19.26
CA VAL A 63 3.68 3.71 19.33
C VAL A 63 4.11 4.72 20.38
N PRO A 64 5.29 4.55 21.01
CA PRO A 64 5.81 5.50 21.98
C PRO A 64 6.06 6.88 21.36
N GLN A 65 5.61 7.94 22.04
CA GLN A 65 5.72 9.32 21.52
C GLN A 65 7.18 9.77 21.35
N ASN A 66 8.06 9.31 22.23
CA ASN A 66 9.50 9.61 22.20
C ASN A 66 10.22 8.95 20.99
N GLU A 67 9.62 7.95 20.36
CA GLU A 67 10.21 7.27 19.20
C GLU A 67 9.79 7.90 17.87
N LEU A 68 8.74 8.73 17.84
CA LEU A 68 8.11 9.19 16.59
C LEU A 68 9.09 9.86 15.63
N GLU A 69 9.93 10.76 16.12
CA GLU A 69 10.88 11.49 15.27
C GLU A 69 11.98 10.59 14.70
N ILE A 70 12.44 9.61 15.47
CA ILE A 70 13.45 8.65 15.02
C ILE A 70 12.81 7.70 14.01
N LYS A 71 11.64 7.15 14.33
CA LYS A 71 10.92 6.19 13.48
C LYS A 71 10.44 6.82 12.19
N LYS A 72 10.07 8.10 12.20
CA LYS A 72 9.80 8.86 10.98
C LYS A 72 10.99 8.82 10.02
N LYS A 73 12.20 9.10 10.52
CA LYS A 73 13.43 9.07 9.70
C LYS A 73 13.77 7.66 9.24
N GLU A 74 13.59 6.65 10.11
CA GLU A 74 13.81 5.25 9.74
C GLU A 74 12.84 4.80 8.65
N LEU A 75 11.56 5.18 8.71
CA LEU A 75 10.57 4.88 7.67
C LEU A 75 10.93 5.54 6.33
N GLU A 76 11.35 6.80 6.34
CA GLU A 76 11.77 7.51 5.12
C GLU A 76 13.05 6.91 4.54
N ALA A 77 14.03 6.58 5.38
CA ALA A 77 15.27 5.93 4.95
C ALA A 77 15.02 4.55 4.36
N GLU A 78 14.19 3.74 5.02
CA GLU A 78 13.84 2.40 4.55
C GLU A 78 13.05 2.45 3.24
N ALA A 79 12.05 3.32 3.13
CA ALA A 79 11.34 3.52 1.89
C ALA A 79 12.28 3.95 0.75
N GLY A 80 13.21 4.87 1.04
CA GLY A 80 14.25 5.30 0.10
C GLY A 80 15.15 4.15 -0.36
N ASN A 81 15.57 3.28 0.56
CA ASN A 81 16.37 2.09 0.25
C ASN A 81 15.61 1.12 -0.67
N LEU A 82 14.35 0.83 -0.36
CA LEU A 82 13.51 -0.09 -1.15
C LEU A 82 13.18 0.48 -2.53
N ILE A 83 12.90 1.78 -2.63
CA ILE A 83 12.70 2.47 -3.90
C ILE A 83 13.97 2.43 -4.75
N SER A 84 15.13 2.68 -4.13
CA SER A 84 16.42 2.67 -4.84
C SER A 84 16.83 1.27 -5.31
N ALA A 85 16.54 0.24 -4.49
CA ALA A 85 16.77 -1.15 -4.87
C ALA A 85 15.81 -1.62 -5.98
N GLY A 86 14.62 -1.01 -6.06
CA GLY A 86 13.55 -1.42 -6.94
C GLY A 86 12.94 -2.76 -6.52
N GLY A 87 12.15 -3.35 -7.41
CA GLY A 87 11.55 -4.65 -7.18
C GLY A 87 10.24 -4.77 -7.93
N LYS A 88 10.03 -5.91 -8.59
CA LYS A 88 8.83 -6.14 -9.38
C LYS A 88 7.59 -6.14 -8.51
N VAL A 89 6.59 -5.40 -8.94
CA VAL A 89 5.25 -5.44 -8.37
C VAL A 89 4.37 -6.27 -9.29
N LEU A 90 3.97 -7.44 -8.80
CA LEU A 90 3.20 -8.41 -9.57
C LEU A 90 1.77 -8.44 -9.07
N ALA A 91 0.82 -8.49 -10.00
CA ALA A 91 -0.58 -8.67 -9.69
C ALA A 91 -1.12 -9.89 -10.42
N SER A 92 -1.73 -10.82 -9.68
CA SER A 92 -2.29 -12.05 -10.24
C SER A 92 -3.64 -12.36 -9.60
N ILE A 93 -4.57 -12.86 -10.41
CA ILE A 93 -5.79 -13.50 -9.92
C ILE A 93 -5.44 -14.97 -9.70
N CYS A 94 -5.67 -15.48 -8.49
CA CYS A 94 -5.32 -16.86 -8.14
C CYS A 94 -6.43 -17.50 -7.31
N SER A 95 -6.32 -18.82 -7.08
CA SER A 95 -7.22 -19.52 -6.16
C SER A 95 -7.05 -19.01 -4.72
N TYR A 96 -8.05 -19.27 -3.87
CA TYR A 96 -7.97 -18.94 -2.44
C TYR A 96 -6.74 -19.58 -1.75
N GLU A 97 -6.40 -20.83 -2.10
CA GLU A 97 -5.26 -21.53 -1.51
C GLU A 97 -3.93 -20.88 -1.90
N GLU A 98 -3.76 -20.56 -3.18
CA GLU A 98 -2.57 -19.85 -3.67
C GLU A 98 -2.48 -18.44 -3.08
N ALA A 99 -3.61 -17.74 -2.99
CA ALA A 99 -3.68 -16.42 -2.36
C ALA A 99 -3.20 -16.47 -0.90
N CYS A 100 -3.64 -17.49 -0.17
CA CYS A 100 -3.20 -17.75 1.19
C CYS A 100 -1.68 -17.95 1.28
N LYS A 101 -1.10 -18.76 0.39
CA LYS A 101 0.36 -18.97 0.32
C LYS A 101 1.10 -17.67 0.00
N LEU A 102 0.62 -16.89 -0.97
CA LEU A 102 1.23 -15.63 -1.38
C LEU A 102 1.17 -14.55 -0.28
N CYS A 103 0.14 -14.56 0.56
CA CYS A 103 -0.05 -13.59 1.65
C CYS A 103 0.58 -14.04 2.99
N GLY A 104 1.48 -15.01 2.98
CA GLY A 104 2.18 -15.47 4.20
C GLY A 104 1.35 -16.43 5.07
N GLY A 105 0.40 -17.15 4.48
CA GLY A 105 -0.36 -18.21 5.15
C GLY A 105 -1.70 -17.76 5.75
N ASN A 106 -2.08 -16.49 5.60
CA ASN A 106 -3.40 -16.01 5.99
C ASN A 106 -3.89 -14.92 5.04
N ILE A 107 -5.21 -14.91 4.77
CA ILE A 107 -5.89 -13.81 4.08
C ILE A 107 -7.07 -13.34 4.93
N PRO A 108 -7.55 -12.10 4.74
CA PRO A 108 -8.63 -11.58 5.56
C PRO A 108 -9.92 -12.39 5.45
N ASP A 109 -10.62 -12.58 6.58
CA ASP A 109 -11.84 -13.41 6.68
C ASP A 109 -13.00 -12.95 5.78
N TYR A 110 -12.97 -11.71 5.30
CA TYR A 110 -13.97 -11.19 4.38
C TYR A 110 -13.79 -11.67 2.93
N ILE A 111 -12.69 -12.33 2.61
CA ILE A 111 -12.46 -12.94 1.29
C ILE A 111 -13.14 -14.32 1.27
N PRO A 112 -14.13 -14.58 0.39
CA PRO A 112 -14.81 -15.87 0.33
C PRO A 112 -13.87 -17.00 -0.11
N LYS A 113 -14.02 -18.19 0.46
CA LYS A 113 -13.14 -19.36 0.20
C LYS A 113 -13.24 -19.89 -1.24
N GLU A 114 -14.39 -19.66 -1.86
CA GLU A 114 -14.73 -20.02 -3.23
C GLU A 114 -14.32 -18.96 -4.26
N SER A 115 -13.75 -17.83 -3.80
CA SER A 115 -13.37 -16.72 -4.69
C SER A 115 -11.98 -16.89 -5.31
N THR A 116 -11.71 -16.06 -6.32
CA THR A 116 -10.40 -15.92 -6.96
C THR A 116 -9.87 -14.50 -6.74
N PRO A 117 -9.28 -14.21 -5.56
CA PRO A 117 -8.86 -12.86 -5.24
C PRO A 117 -7.68 -12.41 -6.12
N ARG A 118 -7.64 -11.10 -6.43
CA ARG A 118 -6.47 -10.45 -7.02
C ARG A 118 -5.47 -10.14 -5.92
N ILE A 119 -4.30 -10.76 -5.99
CA ILE A 119 -3.19 -10.54 -5.06
C ILE A 119 -2.15 -9.67 -5.71
N VAL A 120 -1.65 -8.69 -4.95
CA VAL A 120 -0.54 -7.82 -5.34
C VAL A 120 0.65 -8.12 -4.43
N LYS A 121 1.81 -8.38 -5.04
CA LYS A 121 3.07 -8.72 -4.36
C LYS A 121 4.16 -7.74 -4.76
N PHE A 122 4.92 -7.26 -3.78
CA PHE A 122 6.02 -6.32 -3.97
C PHE A 122 7.33 -7.07 -3.71
N GLY A 123 8.12 -7.32 -4.75
CA GLY A 123 9.37 -8.08 -4.63
C GLY A 123 9.16 -9.43 -3.93
N GLU A 124 9.95 -9.68 -2.89
CA GLU A 124 9.87 -10.91 -2.08
C GLU A 124 8.93 -10.81 -0.86
N TYR A 125 8.36 -9.63 -0.60
CA TYR A 125 7.49 -9.42 0.54
C TYR A 125 6.16 -10.17 0.38
N PRO A 126 5.50 -10.59 1.48
CA PRO A 126 4.17 -11.17 1.41
C PRO A 126 3.21 -10.29 0.62
N GLY A 127 2.41 -10.92 -0.23
CA GLY A 127 1.38 -10.22 -1.00
C GLY A 127 0.18 -9.84 -0.14
N CYS A 128 -0.74 -9.10 -0.74
CA CYS A 128 -2.02 -8.79 -0.13
C CYS A 128 -3.15 -8.76 -1.17
N PRO A 129 -4.40 -9.06 -0.78
CA PRO A 129 -5.55 -8.87 -1.66
C PRO A 129 -5.76 -7.38 -1.94
N CYS A 130 -5.65 -6.98 -3.20
CA CYS A 130 -5.86 -5.60 -3.59
C CYS A 130 -6.40 -5.46 -5.02
N GLY A 131 -7.46 -4.67 -5.17
CA GLY A 131 -8.07 -4.32 -6.47
C GLY A 131 -7.52 -3.03 -7.10
N GLY A 132 -6.55 -2.38 -6.45
CA GLY A 132 -5.99 -1.10 -6.88
C GLY A 132 -5.08 -1.19 -8.11
N THR A 133 -4.80 -0.01 -8.68
CA THR A 133 -3.72 0.16 -9.66
C THR A 133 -2.40 0.35 -8.92
N HIS A 134 -1.36 -0.35 -9.38
CA HIS A 134 -0.02 -0.31 -8.78
C HIS A 134 1.03 -0.08 -9.86
N VAL A 135 2.14 0.52 -9.45
CA VAL A 135 3.34 0.63 -10.30
C VAL A 135 3.85 -0.75 -10.70
N SER A 136 4.65 -0.85 -11.76
CA SER A 136 5.20 -2.14 -12.19
C SER A 136 6.48 -2.54 -11.45
N ASP A 137 7.17 -1.54 -10.89
CA ASP A 137 8.38 -1.68 -10.09
C ASP A 137 8.37 -0.67 -8.94
N VAL A 138 8.87 -1.06 -7.76
CA VAL A 138 8.91 -0.19 -6.57
C VAL A 138 9.65 1.14 -6.85
N SER A 139 10.64 1.13 -7.74
CA SER A 139 11.39 2.34 -8.13
C SER A 139 10.52 3.42 -8.77
N GLU A 140 9.38 3.08 -9.40
CA GLU A 140 8.43 4.02 -10.00
C GLU A 140 7.64 4.84 -8.96
N ILE A 141 7.73 4.51 -7.67
CA ILE A 141 7.20 5.37 -6.60
C ILE A 141 7.97 6.70 -6.56
N ILE A 142 9.24 6.69 -7.00
CA ILE A 142 10.17 7.85 -7.12
C ILE A 142 10.61 8.41 -5.77
N SER A 143 9.68 8.78 -4.90
CA SER A 143 9.99 9.37 -3.60
C SER A 143 8.93 8.98 -2.57
N PHE A 144 9.33 8.99 -1.30
CA PHE A 144 8.42 8.76 -0.18
C PHE A 144 8.83 9.63 0.98
N LYS A 145 7.88 10.38 1.54
CA LYS A 145 8.11 11.23 2.71
C LYS A 145 6.96 11.07 3.70
N VAL A 146 7.28 10.87 4.98
CA VAL A 146 6.28 10.84 6.04
C VAL A 146 5.94 12.30 6.36
N SER A 147 4.70 12.71 6.14
CA SER A 147 4.28 14.07 6.51
C SER A 147 4.00 14.15 8.01
N GLN A 148 3.31 13.15 8.56
CA GLN A 148 2.92 13.14 9.97
C GLN A 148 2.63 11.74 10.49
N ILE A 149 2.94 11.49 11.77
CA ILE A 149 2.43 10.32 12.52
C ILE A 149 1.48 10.84 13.60
N ARG A 150 0.28 10.27 13.69
CA ARG A 150 -0.73 10.62 14.72
C ARG A 150 -1.18 9.38 15.45
N THR A 151 -1.00 9.34 16.77
CA THR A 151 -1.48 8.25 17.62
C THR A 151 -2.65 8.73 18.47
N ARG A 152 -3.78 8.02 18.42
CA ARG A 152 -4.98 8.32 19.21
C ARG A 152 -5.75 7.05 19.54
N LYS A 153 -6.13 6.88 20.82
CA LYS A 153 -7.08 5.84 21.29
C LYS A 153 -6.85 4.45 20.66
N GLY A 154 -5.64 3.89 20.78
CA GLY A 154 -5.37 2.53 20.27
C GLY A 154 -5.12 2.44 18.77
N THR A 155 -5.01 3.57 18.07
CA THR A 155 -4.73 3.63 16.62
C THR A 155 -3.59 4.59 16.32
N THR A 156 -2.84 4.29 15.26
CA THR A 156 -1.76 5.13 14.74
C THR A 156 -1.97 5.36 13.25
N LYS A 157 -1.96 6.61 12.81
CA LYS A 157 -2.01 7.01 11.41
C LYS A 157 -0.65 7.49 10.97
N VAL A 158 -0.21 7.03 9.80
CA VAL A 158 1.01 7.52 9.16
C VAL A 158 0.60 8.15 7.83
N PHE A 159 0.74 9.47 7.75
CA PHE A 159 0.48 10.26 6.56
C PHE A 159 1.76 10.40 5.75
N TYR A 160 1.64 10.40 4.43
CA TYR A 160 2.80 10.42 3.55
C TYR A 160 2.57 11.29 2.31
N ASN A 161 3.62 11.44 1.50
CA ASN A 161 3.61 12.06 0.17
C ASN A 161 4.53 11.26 -0.75
N VAL A 162 4.30 11.35 -2.07
CA VAL A 162 5.12 10.75 -3.14
C VAL A 162 5.48 11.77 -4.20
#